data_AF-A0A229UKT3-F1
#
_entry.id   AF-A0A229UKT3-F1
#
_cell.length_a   1.000
_cell.length_b   1.000
_cell.length_c   1.000
_cell.angle_alpha   90.00
_cell.angle_beta   90.00
_cell.angle_gamma   90.00
#
_symmetry.space_group_name_H-M   'P 1'
#
loop_
_entity.id
_entity.type
_entity.pdbx_description
1 polymer ?
#
loop_
_entity_poly.entity_id
_entity_poly.type
_entity_poly.pdbx_seq_one_letter_code
_entity_poly.pdbx_strand_id
1 'polypeptide(L)'
;MKKYRVHTEMDVSKEFETLVQAEKIYERWKDDLMSEGVQANESFVEIAESDDGFEDYKVVKKVIAVIDNDRTELRTPREEGCDWDYWAKWQEVDGQL
;
A
#
# COMPACT_ATOMS: atom_id res chain seq x y z
N MET A 1 -2.68 -24.96 4.34
CA MET A 1 -3.73 -24.13 5.01
C MET A 1 -3.50 -22.71 4.55
N LYS A 2 -4.53 -21.96 4.16
CA LYS A 2 -4.31 -20.61 3.64
C LYS A 2 -3.74 -19.68 4.71
N LYS A 3 -2.73 -18.91 4.32
CA LYS A 3 -2.07 -17.88 5.11
C LYS A 3 -2.05 -16.57 4.34
N TYR A 4 -1.96 -15.48 5.09
CA TYR A 4 -1.90 -14.14 4.54
C TYR A 4 -0.70 -13.37 5.09
N ARG A 5 -0.06 -12.57 4.24
CA ARG A 5 0.96 -11.58 4.63
C ARG A 5 0.63 -10.26 3.98
N VAL A 6 1.03 -9.17 4.63
CA VAL A 6 0.97 -7.82 4.07
C VAL A 6 2.40 -7.43 3.69
N HIS A 7 2.59 -7.00 2.45
CA HIS A 7 3.88 -6.56 1.94
C HIS A 7 3.84 -5.08 1.62
N THR A 8 4.97 -4.42 1.81
CA THR A 8 5.31 -3.11 1.25
C THR A 8 6.60 -3.24 0.46
N GLU A 9 7.08 -2.13 -0.09
CA GLU A 9 8.39 -2.04 -0.72
C GLU A 9 9.56 -2.25 0.27
N MET A 10 9.34 -2.05 1.57
CA MET A 10 10.39 -2.12 2.60
C MET A 10 10.23 -3.28 3.59
N ASP A 11 9.01 -3.78 3.81
CA ASP A 11 8.73 -4.70 4.92
C ASP A 11 7.68 -5.76 4.56
N VAL A 12 7.70 -6.86 5.32
CA VAL A 12 6.80 -7.99 5.20
C VAL A 12 6.27 -8.34 6.59
N SER A 13 4.94 -8.33 6.74
CA SER A 13 4.32 -8.69 8.00
C SER A 13 4.56 -10.15 8.38
N LYS A 14 4.28 -10.49 9.63
CA LYS A 14 4.08 -11.89 10.02
C LYS A 14 2.92 -12.54 9.25
N GLU A 15 2.83 -13.86 9.33
CA GLU A 15 1.71 -14.63 8.79
C GLU A 15 0.43 -14.47 9.62
N PHE A 16 -0.70 -14.44 8.92
CA PHE A 16 -2.04 -14.43 9.49
C PHE A 16 -2.86 -15.61 9.01
N GLU A 17 -3.76 -16.10 9.86
CA GLU A 17 -4.66 -17.22 9.54
C GLU A 17 -5.89 -16.77 8.74
N THR A 18 -6.21 -15.48 8.79
CA THR A 18 -7.44 -14.93 8.22
C THR A 18 -7.17 -13.64 7.45
N LEU A 19 -7.92 -13.44 6.36
CA LEU A 19 -7.84 -12.22 5.58
C LEU A 19 -8.15 -10.97 6.43
N VAL A 20 -9.15 -11.06 7.32
CA VAL A 20 -9.53 -9.97 8.24
C VAL A 20 -8.38 -9.48 9.12
N GLN A 21 -7.49 -10.39 9.55
CA GLN A 21 -6.30 -9.98 10.32
C GLN A 21 -5.28 -9.25 9.45
N ALA A 22 -5.06 -9.73 8.22
CA ALA A 22 -4.18 -9.07 7.25
C ALA A 22 -4.72 -7.69 6.84
N GLU A 23 -6.03 -7.57 6.60
CA GLU A 23 -6.68 -6.30 6.23
C GLU A 23 -6.48 -5.21 7.28
N LYS A 24 -6.49 -5.55 8.58
CA LYS A 24 -6.20 -4.58 9.64
C LYS A 24 -4.78 -4.02 9.56
N ILE A 25 -3.81 -4.85 9.20
CA ILE A 25 -2.43 -4.42 9.02
C ILE A 25 -2.27 -3.64 7.72
N TYR A 26 -2.93 -4.09 6.66
CA TYR A 26 -2.97 -3.43 5.37
C TYR A 26 -3.49 -1.98 5.47
N GLU A 27 -4.63 -1.74 6.12
CA GLU A 27 -5.17 -0.38 6.28
C GLU A 27 -4.28 0.46 7.21
N ARG A 28 -3.76 -0.13 8.29
CA ARG A 28 -2.82 0.58 9.17
C ARG A 28 -1.57 1.02 8.42
N TRP A 29 -0.95 0.14 7.64
CA TRP A 29 0.27 0.46 6.90
C TRP A 29 0.03 1.48 5.80
N LYS A 30 -1.15 1.48 5.17
CA LYS A 30 -1.55 2.55 4.25
C LYS A 30 -1.56 3.92 4.93
N ASP A 31 -2.08 4.02 6.15
CA ASP A 31 -2.12 5.27 6.91
C ASP A 31 -0.72 5.68 7.40
N ASP A 32 0.02 4.73 7.97
CA ASP A 32 1.39 4.94 8.48
C ASP A 32 2.30 5.45 7.34
N LEU A 33 2.35 4.76 6.20
CA LEU A 33 3.18 5.17 5.04
C LEU A 33 2.78 6.52 4.46
N MET A 34 1.47 6.79 4.32
CA MET A 34 1.00 8.08 3.79
C MET A 34 1.39 9.25 4.71
N SER A 35 1.58 9.00 6.01
CA SER A 35 2.04 9.99 6.98
C SER A 35 3.56 10.15 7.03
N GLU A 36 4.31 9.07 6.79
CA GLU A 36 5.79 9.06 6.80
C GLU A 36 6.39 9.53 5.48
N GLY A 37 5.59 9.50 4.40
CA GLY A 37 5.99 9.91 3.07
C GLY A 37 6.01 8.73 2.10
N VAL A 38 5.17 8.80 1.07
CA VAL A 38 5.13 7.80 0.00
C VAL A 38 5.80 8.32 -1.26
N GLN A 39 6.32 7.39 -2.06
CA GLN A 39 6.83 7.67 -3.39
C GLN A 39 5.83 7.19 -4.45
N ALA A 40 5.33 8.10 -5.28
CA ALA A 40 4.38 7.78 -6.34
C ALA A 40 4.98 6.78 -7.34
N ASN A 41 4.22 5.74 -7.64
CA ASN A 41 4.56 4.57 -8.47
C ASN A 41 5.65 3.66 -7.89
N GLU A 42 6.11 3.90 -6.66
CA GLU A 42 7.11 3.06 -5.98
C GLU A 42 6.53 2.44 -4.71
N SER A 43 5.92 3.25 -3.84
CA SER A 43 5.32 2.79 -2.60
C SER A 43 4.03 2.01 -2.85
N PHE A 44 3.90 0.86 -2.18
CA PHE A 44 2.71 0.01 -2.28
C PHE A 44 2.37 -0.66 -0.96
N VAL A 45 1.12 -1.10 -0.85
CA VAL A 45 0.71 -2.06 0.18
C VAL A 45 -0.11 -3.13 -0.51
N GLU A 46 0.21 -4.40 -0.25
CA GLU A 46 -0.51 -5.54 -0.82
C GLU A 46 -0.72 -6.65 0.19
N ILE A 47 -1.76 -7.46 -0.04
CA ILE A 47 -2.03 -8.69 0.71
C ILE A 47 -1.73 -9.87 -0.20
N ALA A 48 -0.79 -10.70 0.21
CA ALA A 48 -0.47 -11.98 -0.41
C ALA A 48 -1.23 -13.11 0.29
N GLU A 49 -1.81 -14.03 -0.48
CA GLU A 49 -2.42 -15.30 -0.03
C GLU A 49 -1.57 -16.46 -0.54
N SER A 50 -1.22 -17.40 0.34
CA SER A 50 -0.50 -18.63 0.01
C SER A 50 -1.06 -19.82 0.79
N ASP A 51 -0.93 -21.04 0.26
CA ASP A 51 -1.25 -22.28 0.96
C ASP A 51 -0.03 -23.20 1.22
N ASP A 52 1.16 -22.80 0.77
CA ASP A 52 2.43 -23.55 0.80
C ASP A 52 3.54 -22.89 1.64
N GLY A 53 3.21 -21.86 2.43
CA GLY A 53 4.20 -21.14 3.23
C GLY A 53 4.91 -20.01 2.47
N PHE A 54 4.27 -19.49 1.42
CA PHE A 54 4.76 -18.43 0.53
C PHE A 54 5.94 -18.86 -0.34
N GLU A 55 6.03 -20.15 -0.70
CA GLU A 55 6.86 -20.59 -1.83
C GLU A 55 6.22 -20.10 -3.15
N ASP A 56 4.89 -20.20 -3.24
CA ASP A 56 4.04 -19.51 -4.21
C ASP A 56 2.98 -18.67 -3.48
N TYR A 57 2.56 -17.56 -4.08
CA TYR A 57 1.51 -16.72 -3.55
C TYR A 57 0.80 -15.93 -4.65
N LYS A 58 -0.45 -15.57 -4.37
CA LYS A 58 -1.21 -14.62 -5.19
C LYS A 58 -1.46 -13.34 -4.40
N VAL A 59 -1.42 -12.21 -5.07
CA VAL A 59 -1.83 -10.93 -4.50
C VAL A 59 -3.34 -10.82 -4.61
N VAL A 60 -4.04 -10.71 -3.47
CA VAL A 60 -5.51 -10.63 -3.42
C VAL A 60 -6.03 -9.20 -3.25
N LYS A 61 -5.17 -8.27 -2.83
CA LYS A 61 -5.46 -6.84 -2.72
C LYS A 61 -4.17 -6.05 -2.87
N LYS A 62 -4.16 -4.97 -3.65
CA LYS A 62 -2.99 -4.11 -3.83
C LYS A 62 -3.41 -2.66 -4.03
N VAL A 63 -2.67 -1.75 -3.39
CA VAL A 63 -2.67 -0.33 -3.73
C VAL A 63 -1.26 0.11 -4.06
N ILE A 64 -1.15 1.08 -4.96
CA ILE A 64 0.08 1.81 -5.26
C ILE A 64 -0.15 3.28 -5.00
N ALA A 65 0.85 3.97 -4.45
CA ALA A 65 0.80 5.41 -4.31
C ALA A 65 0.87 6.04 -5.70
N VAL A 66 0.00 7.00 -6.00
CA VAL A 66 0.02 7.76 -7.25
C VAL A 66 -0.08 9.25 -6.93
N ILE A 67 0.35 10.08 -7.87
CA ILE A 67 0.14 11.53 -7.76
C ILE A 67 -1.36 11.80 -7.78
N ASP A 68 -1.84 12.53 -6.77
CA ASP A 68 -3.22 12.99 -6.69
C ASP A 68 -3.42 14.23 -7.55
N ASN A 69 -3.58 14.00 -8.86
CA ASN A 69 -3.84 15.07 -9.83
C ASN A 69 -5.21 15.71 -9.65
N ASP A 70 -6.14 15.12 -8.88
CA ASP A 70 -7.48 15.70 -8.67
C ASP A 70 -7.44 16.86 -7.66
N ARG A 71 -6.34 17.00 -6.91
CA ARG A 71 -6.06 18.16 -6.05
C ARG A 71 -5.58 19.38 -6.85
N THR A 72 -6.12 19.61 -8.04
CA THR A 72 -5.75 20.76 -8.91
C THR A 72 -6.04 22.12 -8.29
N GLU A 73 -6.96 22.18 -7.32
CA GLU A 73 -7.31 23.42 -6.61
C GLU A 73 -6.34 23.76 -5.47
N LEU A 74 -5.49 22.80 -5.07
CA LEU A 74 -4.45 23.02 -4.09
C LEU A 74 -3.16 23.41 -4.80
N ARG A 75 -2.40 24.32 -4.20
CA ARG A 75 -1.00 24.50 -4.56
C ARG A 75 -0.23 23.21 -4.24
N THR A 76 0.98 23.10 -4.76
CA THR A 76 1.85 21.96 -4.40
C THR A 76 2.06 21.93 -2.87
N PRO A 77 2.27 20.76 -2.25
CA PRO A 77 2.50 20.70 -0.81
C PRO A 77 3.65 21.61 -0.38
N ARG A 78 4.71 21.73 -1.19
CA ARG A 78 5.81 22.68 -0.99
C ARG A 78 5.36 24.14 -0.94
N GLU A 79 4.46 24.57 -1.81
CA GLU A 79 3.89 25.92 -1.80
C GLU A 79 2.97 26.17 -0.60
N GLU A 80 2.41 25.11 -0.01
CA GLU A 80 1.66 25.14 1.25
C GLU A 80 2.56 24.96 2.49
N GLY A 81 3.88 24.87 2.32
CA GLY A 81 4.86 24.79 3.41
C GLY A 81 5.15 23.39 3.95
N CYS A 82 4.79 22.35 3.21
CA CYS A 82 5.19 20.96 3.49
C CYS A 82 6.51 20.60 2.79
N ASP A 83 7.14 19.50 3.20
CA ASP A 83 8.44 19.08 2.65
C ASP A 83 8.34 18.28 1.33
N TRP A 84 7.13 17.99 0.87
CA TRP A 84 6.85 17.11 -0.29
C TRP A 84 6.50 17.92 -1.56
N ASP A 85 6.79 17.35 -2.73
CA ASP A 85 6.60 18.02 -4.02
C ASP A 85 5.22 17.81 -4.65
N TYR A 86 4.48 16.78 -4.22
CA TYR A 86 3.16 16.44 -4.76
C TYR A 86 2.25 15.85 -3.68
N TRP A 87 0.94 16.00 -3.90
CA TRP A 87 -0.06 15.25 -3.13
C TRP A 87 -0.13 13.83 -3.68
N ALA A 88 -0.27 12.84 -2.78
CA ALA A 88 -0.38 11.45 -3.16
C ALA A 88 -1.73 10.87 -2.71
N LYS A 89 -2.19 9.84 -3.42
CA LYS A 89 -3.33 9.00 -3.05
C LYS A 89 -3.04 7.54 -3.31
N TRP A 90 -3.75 6.66 -2.61
CA TRP A 90 -3.73 5.23 -2.92
C TRP A 90 -4.65 4.95 -4.11
N GLN A 91 -4.12 4.24 -5.11
CA GLN A 91 -4.90 3.70 -6.22
C GLN A 91 -4.94 2.18 -6.11
N GLU A 92 -6.14 1.61 -6.10
CA GLU A 92 -6.32 0.15 -6.17
C GLU A 92 -5.81 -0.37 -7.52
N VAL A 93 -5.10 -1.49 -7.47
CA VAL A 93 -4.59 -2.19 -8.66
C VAL A 93 -5.36 -3.49 -8.79
N ASP A 94 -6.33 -3.50 -9.71
CA ASP A 94 -7.01 -4.73 -10.08
C ASP A 94 -6.02 -5.65 -10.80
N GLY A 95 -5.83 -6.86 -10.25
CA GLY A 95 -4.75 -7.77 -10.63
C GLY A 95 -4.75 -8.15 -12.11
N GLN A 96 -3.83 -7.55 -12.87
CA GLN A 96 -3.17 -8.13 -14.03
C GLN A 96 -1.84 -7.38 -14.28
N LEU A 97 -0.75 -7.97 -13.77
CA LEU A 97 0.57 -7.92 -14.41
C LEU A 97 1.01 -9.35 -14.66
#